data_AF-A0A238KNZ5-F1
#
_entry.id   AF-A0A238KNZ5-F1
#
_cell.length_a   1.000
_cell.length_b   1.000
_cell.length_c   1.000
_cell.angle_alpha   90.00
_cell.angle_beta   90.00
_cell.angle_gamma   90.00
#
_symmetry.space_group_name_H-M   'P 1'
#
loop_
_entity.id
_entity.type
_entity.pdbx_description
1 polymer ?
#
loop_
_entity_poly.entity_id
_entity_poly.type
_entity_poly.pdbx_seq_one_letter_code
_entity_poly.pdbx_strand_id
1 'polypeptide(L)'
;MVVAVTLCVVLSLPIIGIFFVRYMWPVMGYQEAVYAAAIGVFVATFIVGWVLWRLLLRPMIAMRERVLGLRQNATGALDPLEHYGTADMQALGQSFLDMARALQNREVVLRSYADHVTHELKSPLTVVRGAAELLALPDLPTKERERLLGRIGASVERMTALLDAQRSLAQAQEPAAQGQVRLSEVAQGVEVEQDGIVPLSEDALRLVLDHLIGNAKAHGATEVTVSYDGTLIVQDNGSGVSEGNATRIFEPFFTTRREAGGTGMGLSIVRRTLEAHSAQIELVSSDQGARFVITF
;
A
#
# COMPACT_ATOMS: atom_id res chain seq x y z
N MET A 1 -0.35 -6.58 -32.74
CA MET A 1 -1.25 -6.71 -33.91
C MET A 1 -1.25 -5.48 -34.83
N VAL A 2 -1.46 -4.26 -34.31
CA VAL A 2 -1.57 -3.01 -35.12
C VAL A 2 -0.32 -2.75 -35.99
N VAL A 3 0.88 -2.93 -35.44
CA VAL A 3 2.15 -2.73 -36.18
C VAL A 3 2.28 -3.74 -37.33
N ALA A 4 1.94 -5.02 -37.11
CA ALA A 4 2.01 -6.05 -38.13
C ALA A 4 1.01 -5.81 -39.28
N VAL A 5 -0.22 -5.38 -38.96
CA VAL A 5 -1.23 -4.99 -39.95
C VAL A 5 -0.75 -3.77 -40.75
N THR A 6 -0.22 -2.77 -40.07
CA THR A 6 0.31 -1.55 -40.71
C THR A 6 1.46 -1.89 -41.66
N LEU A 7 2.41 -2.71 -41.21
CA LEU A 7 3.54 -3.16 -42.02
C LEU A 7 3.07 -3.94 -43.26
N CYS A 8 2.09 -4.84 -43.09
CA CYS A 8 1.51 -5.63 -44.17
C CYS A 8 0.80 -4.73 -45.21
N VAL A 9 0.03 -3.73 -44.77
CA VAL A 9 -0.62 -2.76 -45.65
C VAL A 9 0.42 -1.93 -46.41
N VAL A 10 1.45 -1.41 -45.74
CA VAL A 10 2.50 -0.60 -46.35
C VAL A 10 3.31 -1.41 -47.38
N LEU A 11 3.65 -2.67 -47.06
CA LEU A 11 4.43 -3.54 -47.97
C LEU A 11 3.61 -4.05 -49.17
N SER A 12 2.29 -4.23 -49.00
CA SER A 12 1.40 -4.71 -50.08
C SER A 12 0.95 -3.60 -51.03
N LEU A 13 0.87 -2.36 -50.56
CA LEU A 13 0.49 -1.16 -51.33
C LEU A 13 1.20 -1.00 -52.68
N PRO A 14 2.55 -1.09 -52.78
CA PRO A 14 3.24 -0.95 -54.07
C PRO A 14 2.92 -2.10 -55.03
N ILE A 15 2.77 -3.33 -54.52
CA ILE A 15 2.42 -4.50 -55.33
C ILE A 15 1.01 -4.32 -55.90
N ILE A 16 0.05 -3.93 -55.06
CA ILE A 16 -1.34 -3.66 -55.47
C ILE A 16 -1.37 -2.53 -56.51
N GLY A 17 -0.59 -1.46 -56.32
CA GLY A 17 -0.48 -0.38 -57.29
C GLY A 17 0.01 -0.84 -58.66
N ILE A 18 1.05 -1.69 -58.70
CA ILE A 18 1.59 -2.25 -59.94
C ILE A 18 0.53 -3.12 -60.66
N PHE A 19 -0.15 -4.00 -59.92
CA PHE A 19 -1.23 -4.84 -60.47
C PHE A 19 -2.40 -3.99 -60.99
N PHE A 20 -2.79 -2.95 -60.26
CA PHE A 20 -3.85 -2.04 -60.65
C PHE A 20 -3.53 -1.33 -61.97
N VAL A 21 -2.33 -0.76 -62.12
CA VAL A 21 -1.90 -0.13 -63.37
C VAL A 21 -1.89 -1.14 -64.51
N ARG A 22 -1.36 -2.36 -64.26
CA ARG A 22 -1.30 -3.42 -65.28
C ARG A 22 -2.67 -3.85 -65.79
N TYR A 23 -3.71 -3.81 -64.95
CA TYR A 23 -5.07 -4.20 -65.33
C TYR A 23 -5.86 -3.04 -65.93
N MET A 24 -5.67 -1.81 -65.43
CA MET A 24 -6.49 -0.65 -65.81
C MET A 24 -5.97 0.14 -67.02
N TRP A 25 -4.68 0.05 -67.35
CA TRP A 25 -4.13 0.79 -68.49
C TRP A 25 -4.81 0.50 -69.85
N PRO A 26 -5.36 -0.69 -70.18
CA PRO A 26 -6.04 -0.91 -71.46
C PRO A 26 -7.40 -0.21 -71.55
N VAL A 27 -8.01 0.13 -70.40
CA VAL A 27 -9.36 0.72 -70.32
C VAL A 27 -9.30 2.24 -70.22
N MET A 28 -8.35 2.77 -69.43
CA MET A 28 -8.29 4.20 -69.08
C MET A 28 -7.09 4.94 -69.69
N GLY A 29 -6.12 4.23 -70.29
CA GLY A 29 -4.85 4.80 -70.71
C GLY A 29 -3.78 4.70 -69.61
N TYR A 30 -2.50 4.67 -70.01
CA TYR A 30 -1.39 4.44 -69.09
C TYR A 30 -1.19 5.59 -68.09
N GLN A 31 -1.23 6.84 -68.56
CA GLN A 31 -1.05 8.02 -67.70
C GLN A 31 -2.15 8.06 -66.61
N GLU A 32 -3.39 7.77 -67.00
CA GLU A 32 -4.54 7.93 -66.12
C GLU A 32 -4.58 6.81 -65.07
N ALA A 33 -4.20 5.59 -65.47
CA ALA A 33 -4.03 4.47 -64.56
C ALA A 33 -2.92 4.73 -63.52
N VAL A 34 -1.80 5.34 -63.94
CA VAL A 34 -0.69 5.68 -63.03
C VAL A 34 -1.10 6.78 -62.05
N TYR A 35 -1.79 7.83 -62.49
CA TYR A 35 -2.30 8.88 -61.59
C TYR A 35 -3.30 8.34 -60.58
N ALA A 36 -4.23 7.50 -61.01
CA ALA A 36 -5.19 6.85 -60.13
C ALA A 36 -4.51 5.97 -59.07
N ALA A 37 -3.50 5.17 -59.47
CA ALA A 37 -2.71 4.37 -58.54
C ALA A 37 -1.95 5.24 -57.53
N ALA A 38 -1.32 6.33 -57.98
CA ALA A 38 -0.59 7.25 -57.11
C ALA A 38 -1.50 7.91 -56.08
N ILE A 39 -2.68 8.38 -56.49
CA ILE A 39 -3.70 8.93 -55.57
C ILE A 39 -4.15 7.87 -54.56
N GLY A 40 -4.42 6.64 -55.02
CA GLY A 40 -4.81 5.53 -54.14
C GLY A 40 -3.75 5.24 -53.08
N VAL A 41 -2.48 5.17 -53.47
CA VAL A 41 -1.34 4.97 -52.55
C VAL A 41 -1.23 6.13 -51.56
N PHE A 42 -1.38 7.37 -52.03
CA PHE A 42 -1.32 8.56 -51.17
C PHE A 42 -2.44 8.54 -50.10
N VAL A 43 -3.69 8.28 -50.51
CA VAL A 43 -4.83 8.19 -49.60
C VAL A 43 -4.64 7.06 -48.60
N ALA A 44 -4.22 5.87 -49.04
CA ALA A 44 -3.97 4.74 -48.14
C ALA A 44 -2.85 5.05 -47.14
N THR A 45 -1.76 5.69 -47.57
CA THR A 45 -0.66 6.12 -46.69
C THR A 45 -1.15 7.12 -45.66
N PHE A 46 -1.98 8.08 -46.06
CA PHE A 46 -2.57 9.05 -45.14
C PHE A 46 -3.49 8.39 -44.10
N ILE A 47 -4.34 7.45 -44.51
CA ILE A 47 -5.21 6.69 -43.61
C ILE A 47 -4.36 5.90 -42.59
N VAL A 48 -3.34 5.18 -43.06
CA VAL A 48 -2.42 4.43 -42.18
C VAL A 48 -1.73 5.36 -41.19
N GLY A 49 -1.22 6.50 -41.64
CA GLY A 49 -0.62 7.52 -40.78
C GLY A 49 -1.58 8.05 -39.72
N TRP A 50 -2.83 8.33 -40.10
CA TRP A 50 -3.87 8.77 -39.17
C TRP A 50 -4.24 7.71 -38.14
N VAL A 51 -4.34 6.44 -38.57
CA VAL A 51 -4.59 5.30 -37.66
C VAL A 51 -3.45 5.13 -36.66
N LEU A 52 -2.19 5.16 -37.12
CA LEU A 52 -1.02 5.10 -36.23
C LEU A 52 -0.97 6.27 -35.26
N TRP A 53 -1.24 7.49 -35.73
CA TRP A 53 -1.31 8.68 -34.88
C TRP A 53 -2.33 8.48 -33.76
N ARG A 54 -3.55 8.04 -34.12
CA ARG A 54 -4.67 7.91 -33.18
C ARG A 54 -4.50 6.74 -32.20
N LEU A 55 -3.93 5.61 -32.65
CA LEU A 55 -3.81 4.40 -31.83
C LEU A 55 -2.50 4.31 -31.04
N LEU A 56 -1.41 4.93 -31.50
CA LEU A 56 -0.09 4.83 -30.85
C LEU A 56 0.39 6.16 -30.30
N LEU A 57 0.45 7.20 -31.14
CA LEU A 57 1.11 8.46 -30.76
C LEU A 57 0.29 9.24 -29.72
N ARG A 58 -1.02 9.40 -29.94
CA ARG A 58 -1.91 10.17 -29.06
C ARG A 58 -1.98 9.58 -27.64
N PRO A 59 -2.17 8.26 -27.42
CA PRO A 59 -2.16 7.69 -26.07
C PRO A 59 -0.80 7.83 -25.37
N MET A 60 0.32 7.69 -26.09
CA MET A 60 1.65 7.86 -25.49
C MET A 60 1.90 9.29 -25.02
N ILE A 61 1.48 10.29 -25.79
CA ILE A 61 1.62 11.71 -25.40
C ILE A 61 0.77 11.98 -24.15
N ALA A 62 -0.47 11.50 -24.12
CA ALA A 62 -1.35 11.67 -22.96
C ALA A 62 -0.78 10.99 -21.70
N MET A 63 -0.20 9.79 -21.83
CA MET A 63 0.45 9.09 -20.72
C MET A 63 1.69 9.87 -20.23
N ARG A 64 2.53 10.35 -21.15
CA ARG A 64 3.70 11.19 -20.82
C ARG A 64 3.30 12.44 -20.06
N GLU A 65 2.26 13.14 -20.50
CA GLU A 65 1.76 14.35 -19.85
C GLU A 65 1.30 14.06 -18.41
N ARG A 66 0.63 12.93 -18.18
CA ARG A 66 0.23 12.52 -16.84
C ARG A 66 1.41 12.17 -15.94
N VAL A 67 2.41 11.45 -16.46
CA VAL A 67 3.65 11.15 -15.72
C VAL A 67 4.35 12.45 -15.31
N LEU A 68 4.40 13.43 -16.20
CA LEU A 68 4.97 14.74 -15.88
C LEU A 68 4.11 15.52 -14.86
N GLY A 69 2.79 15.40 -14.94
CA GLY A 69 1.84 15.96 -13.98
C GLY A 69 1.98 15.38 -12.57
N LEU A 70 2.36 14.10 -12.42
CA LEU A 70 2.62 13.49 -11.11
C LEU A 70 3.73 14.20 -10.34
N ARG A 71 4.78 14.68 -11.03
CA ARG A 71 5.89 15.40 -10.37
C ARG A 71 5.46 16.75 -9.79
N GLN A 72 4.35 17.31 -10.29
CA GLN A 72 3.85 18.62 -9.89
C GLN A 72 2.60 18.52 -9.00
N ASN A 73 2.23 17.31 -8.56
CA ASN A 73 0.96 17.05 -7.85
C ASN A 73 -0.26 17.62 -8.58
N ALA A 74 -0.26 17.57 -9.92
CA ALA A 74 -1.37 18.07 -10.72
C ALA A 74 -2.64 17.24 -10.48
N THR A 75 -3.78 17.92 -10.35
CA THR A 75 -5.09 17.28 -10.17
C THR A 75 -5.40 16.37 -11.36
N GLY A 76 -5.84 15.14 -11.09
CA GLY A 76 -6.19 14.14 -12.12
C GLY A 76 -5.00 13.40 -12.75
N ALA A 77 -3.77 13.56 -12.23
CA ALA A 77 -2.60 12.84 -12.73
C ALA A 77 -2.66 11.31 -12.54
N LEU A 78 -3.50 10.82 -11.61
CA LEU A 78 -3.72 9.39 -11.31
C LEU A 78 -5.04 8.82 -11.85
N ASP A 79 -5.80 9.62 -12.58
CA ASP A 79 -7.04 9.16 -13.18
C ASP A 79 -6.74 8.20 -14.34
N PRO A 80 -7.57 7.19 -14.63
CA PRO A 80 -7.44 6.36 -15.83
C PRO A 80 -7.55 7.20 -17.12
N LEU A 81 -6.88 6.77 -18.20
CA LEU A 81 -7.06 7.42 -19.51
C LEU A 81 -8.43 6.98 -20.04
N GLU A 82 -9.17 7.90 -20.68
CA GLU A 82 -10.44 7.52 -21.31
C GLU A 82 -10.23 6.48 -22.40
N HIS A 83 -9.10 6.55 -23.13
CA HIS A 83 -8.75 5.63 -24.20
C HIS A 83 -7.23 5.37 -24.25
N TYR A 84 -6.84 4.10 -24.25
CA TYR A 84 -5.44 3.66 -24.31
C TYR A 84 -4.99 3.25 -25.71
N GLY A 85 -5.88 3.25 -26.70
CA GLY A 85 -5.60 2.90 -28.10
C GLY A 85 -5.55 1.40 -28.36
N THR A 86 -4.71 0.66 -27.63
CA THR A 86 -4.58 -0.82 -27.75
C THR A 86 -4.68 -1.51 -26.38
N ALA A 87 -4.97 -2.81 -26.38
CA ALA A 87 -4.99 -3.63 -25.16
C ALA A 87 -3.62 -3.66 -24.45
N ASP A 88 -2.53 -3.77 -25.22
CA ASP A 88 -1.16 -3.75 -24.67
C ASP A 88 -0.85 -2.42 -23.98
N MET A 89 -1.26 -1.29 -24.58
CA MET A 89 -1.09 0.04 -23.99
C MET A 89 -1.98 0.25 -22.77
N GLN A 90 -3.17 -0.35 -22.75
CA GLN A 90 -4.05 -0.33 -21.58
C GLN A 90 -3.39 -1.04 -20.41
N ALA A 91 -2.88 -2.25 -20.62
CA ALA A 91 -2.19 -3.02 -19.58
C ALA A 91 -0.97 -2.26 -19.04
N LEU A 92 -0.14 -1.68 -19.92
CA LEU A 92 1.01 -0.87 -19.50
C LEU A 92 0.60 0.38 -18.72
N GLY A 93 -0.43 1.09 -19.21
CA GLY A 93 -0.96 2.29 -18.57
C GLY A 93 -1.55 2.02 -17.19
N GLN A 94 -2.26 0.90 -17.03
CA GLN A 94 -2.80 0.45 -15.73
C GLN A 94 -1.68 0.09 -14.76
N SER A 95 -0.72 -0.75 -15.18
CA SER A 95 0.43 -1.11 -14.34
C SER A 95 1.24 0.11 -13.86
N PHE A 96 1.40 1.12 -14.72
CA PHE A 96 2.05 2.36 -14.34
C PHE A 96 1.23 3.17 -13.32
N LEU A 97 -0.10 3.27 -13.53
CA LEU A 97 -0.98 3.97 -12.58
C LEU A 97 -1.00 3.27 -11.22
N ASP A 98 -1.01 1.94 -11.19
CA ASP A 98 -0.96 1.17 -9.94
C ASP A 98 0.37 1.39 -9.20
N MET A 99 1.49 1.41 -9.93
CA MET A 99 2.79 1.77 -9.36
C MET A 99 2.79 3.21 -8.83
N ALA A 100 2.24 4.17 -9.58
CA ALA A 100 2.19 5.56 -9.17
C ALA A 100 1.33 5.76 -7.90
N ARG A 101 0.18 5.07 -7.81
CA ARG A 101 -0.66 5.04 -6.61
C ARG A 101 0.08 4.41 -5.42
N ALA A 102 0.75 3.28 -5.63
CA ALA A 102 1.52 2.62 -4.59
C ALA A 102 2.64 3.52 -4.04
N LEU A 103 3.36 4.22 -4.92
CA LEU A 103 4.42 5.17 -4.54
C LEU A 103 3.86 6.37 -3.77
N GLN A 104 2.77 6.98 -4.24
CA GLN A 104 2.16 8.13 -3.56
C GLN A 104 1.61 7.74 -2.19
N ASN A 105 0.95 6.60 -2.08
CA ASN A 105 0.46 6.07 -0.80
C ASN A 105 1.62 5.82 0.17
N ARG A 106 2.75 5.27 -0.32
CA ARG A 106 3.95 5.08 0.48
C ARG A 106 4.55 6.41 0.95
N GLU A 107 4.58 7.42 0.09
CA GLU A 107 5.07 8.76 0.45
C GLU A 107 4.20 9.45 1.50
N VAL A 108 2.87 9.41 1.35
CA VAL A 108 1.93 9.97 2.34
C VAL A 108 2.11 9.30 3.70
N VAL A 109 2.23 7.98 3.72
CA VAL A 109 2.50 7.21 4.94
C VAL A 109 3.84 7.63 5.56
N LEU A 110 4.91 7.72 4.77
CA LEU A 110 6.23 8.11 5.27
C LEU A 110 6.26 9.54 5.84
N ARG A 111 5.58 10.50 5.20
CA ARG A 111 5.47 11.87 5.72
C ARG A 111 4.67 11.93 7.01
N SER A 112 3.48 11.34 7.01
CA SER A 112 2.64 11.26 8.22
C SER A 112 3.41 10.59 9.37
N TYR A 113 4.19 9.56 9.05
CA TYR A 113 5.06 8.89 9.99
C TYR A 113 6.16 9.80 10.54
N ALA A 114 6.89 10.50 9.67
CA ALA A 114 7.98 11.39 10.07
C ALA A 114 7.46 12.53 10.97
N ASP A 115 6.33 13.13 10.60
CA ASP A 115 5.70 14.19 11.40
C ASP A 115 5.29 13.66 12.78
N HIS A 116 4.67 12.48 12.81
CA HIS A 116 4.19 11.88 14.04
C HIS A 116 5.31 11.48 15.00
N VAL A 117 6.33 10.80 14.50
CA VAL A 117 7.51 10.41 15.29
C VAL A 117 8.21 11.63 15.84
N THR A 118 8.36 12.68 15.04
CA THR A 118 8.95 13.94 15.50
C THR A 118 8.15 14.53 16.65
N HIS A 119 6.83 14.52 16.56
CA HIS A 119 5.95 15.03 17.62
C HIS A 119 6.00 14.18 18.90
N GLU A 120 5.92 12.85 18.76
CA GLU A 120 5.94 11.91 19.88
C GLU A 120 7.30 11.80 20.57
N LEU A 121 8.42 12.09 19.88
CA LEU A 121 9.75 12.18 20.50
C LEU A 121 9.98 13.54 21.18
N LYS A 122 9.45 14.63 20.61
CA LYS A 122 9.63 15.98 21.17
C LYS A 122 9.01 16.11 22.57
N SER A 123 7.87 15.47 22.82
CA SER A 123 7.18 15.51 24.10
C SER A 123 8.02 14.91 25.27
N PRO A 124 8.44 13.63 25.25
CA PRO A 124 9.26 13.05 26.30
C PRO A 124 10.62 13.75 26.41
N LEU A 125 11.21 14.21 25.30
CA LEU A 125 12.46 14.96 25.33
C LEU A 125 12.32 16.31 26.04
N THR A 126 11.17 16.99 25.88
CA THR A 126 10.85 18.22 26.62
C THR A 126 10.69 17.95 28.12
N VAL A 127 10.07 16.83 28.50
CA VAL A 127 9.94 16.40 29.91
C VAL A 127 11.32 16.09 30.51
N VAL A 128 12.14 15.32 29.81
CA VAL A 128 13.51 14.97 30.26
C VAL A 128 14.33 16.24 30.46
N ARG A 129 14.31 17.15 29.48
CA ARG A 129 15.03 18.42 29.57
C ARG A 129 14.54 19.28 30.71
N GLY A 130 13.23 19.49 30.85
CA GLY A 130 12.67 20.30 31.94
C GLY A 130 12.94 19.70 33.32
N ALA A 131 12.87 18.38 33.46
CA ALA A 131 13.23 17.70 34.71
C ALA A 131 14.72 17.82 35.03
N ALA A 132 15.60 17.72 34.02
CA ALA A 132 17.04 17.91 34.18
C ALA A 132 17.41 19.36 34.55
N GLU A 133 16.74 20.35 33.94
CA GLU A 133 16.91 21.78 34.29
C GLU A 133 16.51 22.05 35.76
N LEU A 134 15.41 21.44 36.24
CA LEU A 134 14.98 21.55 37.64
C LEU A 134 15.92 20.82 38.61
N LEU A 135 16.46 19.66 38.21
CA LEU A 135 17.43 18.90 39.01
C LEU A 135 18.75 19.65 39.22
N ALA A 136 19.06 20.61 38.36
CA ALA A 136 20.25 21.46 38.45
C ALA A 136 20.11 22.62 39.47
N LEU A 137 18.91 22.88 40.00
CA LEU A 137 18.71 23.91 41.02
C LEU A 137 19.32 23.48 42.37
N PRO A 138 19.99 24.41 43.10
CA PRO A 138 20.46 24.15 44.46
C PRO A 138 19.28 23.97 45.44
N ASP A 139 19.52 23.22 46.53
CA ASP A 139 18.56 22.97 47.62
C ASP A 139 17.23 22.28 47.25
N LEU A 140 17.25 21.40 46.24
CA LEU A 140 16.08 20.59 45.89
C LEU A 140 15.81 19.49 46.94
N PRO A 141 14.60 19.42 47.54
CA PRO A 141 14.21 18.36 48.47
C PRO A 141 14.36 16.95 47.86
N THR A 142 14.79 15.98 48.67
CA THR A 142 15.03 14.59 48.22
C THR A 142 13.81 13.97 47.53
N LYS A 143 12.60 14.20 48.05
CA LYS A 143 11.35 13.71 47.44
C LYS A 143 11.09 14.30 46.05
N GLU A 144 11.39 15.58 45.83
CA GLU A 144 11.20 16.22 44.54
C GLU A 144 12.26 15.74 43.53
N ARG A 145 13.50 15.53 43.99
CA ARG A 145 14.57 14.91 43.21
C ARG A 145 14.18 13.51 42.71
N GLU A 146 13.70 12.65 43.61
CA GLU A 146 13.23 11.30 43.26
C GLU A 146 12.07 11.35 42.26
N ARG A 147 11.12 12.27 42.44
CA ARG A 147 10.00 12.45 41.51
C ARG A 147 10.46 12.88 40.12
N LEU A 148 11.42 13.80 40.02
CA LEU A 148 11.98 14.24 38.74
C LEU A 148 12.77 13.13 38.05
N LEU A 149 13.59 12.37 38.79
CA LEU A 149 14.29 11.19 38.26
C LEU A 149 13.31 10.13 37.75
N GLY A 150 12.22 9.86 38.48
CA GLY A 150 11.16 8.96 38.04
C GLY A 150 10.48 9.44 36.74
N ARG A 151 10.25 10.76 36.60
CA ARG A 151 9.71 11.33 35.34
C ARG A 151 10.66 11.17 34.16
N ILE A 152 11.96 11.32 34.38
CA ILE A 152 12.98 11.07 33.35
C ILE A 152 12.96 9.59 32.95
N GLY A 153 13.00 8.67 33.93
CA GLY A 153 12.97 7.23 33.68
C GLY A 153 11.74 6.80 32.86
N ALA A 154 10.54 7.20 33.29
CA ALA A 154 9.31 6.91 32.56
C ALA A 154 9.28 7.50 31.13
N SER A 155 9.88 8.69 30.94
CA SER A 155 9.99 9.30 29.61
C SER A 155 10.97 8.54 28.71
N VAL A 156 12.07 8.03 29.26
CA VAL A 156 13.04 7.18 28.54
C VAL A 156 12.41 5.84 28.15
N GLU A 157 11.71 5.17 29.06
CA GLU A 157 10.98 3.93 28.77
C GLU A 157 9.97 4.12 27.64
N ARG A 158 9.23 5.24 27.65
CA ARG A 158 8.30 5.61 26.57
C ARG A 158 9.02 5.81 25.23
N MET A 159 10.17 6.48 25.21
CA MET A 159 10.95 6.67 23.97
C MET A 159 11.48 5.33 23.44
N THR A 160 11.95 4.44 24.31
CA THR A 160 12.39 3.10 23.91
C THR A 160 11.25 2.30 23.30
N ALA A 161 10.07 2.29 23.93
CA ALA A 161 8.89 1.62 23.38
C ALA A 161 8.48 2.15 22.00
N LEU A 162 8.60 3.47 21.76
CA LEU A 162 8.37 4.06 20.44
C LEU A 162 9.39 3.60 19.39
N LEU A 163 10.67 3.50 19.75
CA LEU A 163 11.73 3.01 18.86
C LEU A 163 11.57 1.53 18.53
N ASP A 164 11.17 0.71 19.49
CA ASP A 164 10.92 -0.72 19.27
C ASP A 164 9.71 -0.93 18.35
N ALA A 165 8.65 -0.14 18.53
CA ALA A 165 7.51 -0.12 17.61
C ALA A 165 7.92 0.30 16.18
N GLN A 166 8.81 1.29 16.04
CA GLN A 166 9.36 1.70 14.75
C GLN A 166 10.12 0.57 14.07
N ARG A 167 11.00 -0.12 14.82
CA ARG A 167 11.78 -1.23 14.29
C ARG A 167 10.88 -2.36 13.81
N SER A 168 9.85 -2.68 14.59
CA SER A 168 8.85 -3.70 14.25
C SER A 168 8.09 -3.36 12.97
N LEU A 169 7.70 -2.09 12.79
CA LEU A 169 7.07 -1.63 11.56
C LEU A 169 8.01 -1.72 10.34
N ALA A 170 9.28 -1.37 10.51
CA ALA A 170 10.26 -1.42 9.42
C ALA A 170 10.50 -2.87 8.96
N GLN A 171 10.59 -3.81 9.90
CA GLN A 171 10.71 -5.25 9.60
C GLN A 171 9.47 -5.80 8.90
N ALA A 172 8.27 -5.35 9.27
CA ALA A 172 7.04 -5.72 8.60
C ALA A 172 6.93 -5.26 7.13
N GLN A 173 7.81 -4.35 6.68
CA GLN A 173 7.84 -3.86 5.29
C GLN A 173 8.84 -4.62 4.39
N GLU A 174 9.68 -5.49 4.94
CA GLU A 174 10.58 -6.34 4.14
C GLU A 174 9.81 -7.49 3.48
N PRO A 175 10.25 -8.02 2.33
CA PRO A 175 9.62 -9.18 1.70
C PRO A 175 9.56 -10.32 2.70
N ALA A 176 8.35 -10.69 3.11
CA ALA A 176 8.17 -11.63 4.18
C ALA A 176 8.70 -13.02 3.78
N ALA A 177 9.48 -13.63 4.68
CA ALA A 177 9.82 -15.04 4.54
C ALA A 177 8.53 -15.87 4.60
N GLN A 178 8.21 -16.56 3.51
CA GLN A 178 7.11 -17.51 3.50
C GLN A 178 7.40 -18.64 4.50
N GLY A 179 6.39 -19.01 5.28
CA GLY A 179 6.53 -20.04 6.31
C GLY A 179 5.17 -20.57 6.74
N GLN A 180 5.21 -21.68 7.48
CA GLN A 180 4.07 -22.23 8.16
C GLN A 180 4.50 -22.61 9.57
N VAL A 181 3.69 -22.28 10.57
CA VAL A 181 3.98 -22.58 11.98
C VAL A 181 2.71 -23.06 12.66
N ARG A 182 2.86 -23.96 13.64
CA ARG A 182 1.73 -24.43 14.44
C ARG A 182 1.33 -23.36 15.45
N LEU A 183 0.04 -23.05 15.54
CA LEU A 183 -0.48 -21.99 16.40
C LEU A 183 -0.03 -22.16 17.87
N SER A 184 -0.11 -23.38 18.41
CA SER A 184 0.28 -23.68 19.79
C SER A 184 1.76 -23.44 20.11
N GLU A 185 2.65 -23.44 19.11
CA GLU A 185 4.08 -23.20 19.32
C GLU A 185 4.36 -21.73 19.63
N VAL A 186 3.52 -20.83 19.08
CA VAL A 186 3.68 -19.37 19.18
C VAL A 186 2.73 -18.75 20.22
N ALA A 187 1.50 -19.24 20.32
CA ALA A 187 0.45 -18.73 21.21
C ALA A 187 0.67 -19.11 22.69
N GLN A 188 1.84 -18.78 23.24
CA GLN A 188 2.19 -19.10 24.63
C GLN A 188 1.52 -18.11 25.60
N GLY A 189 0.80 -18.64 26.59
CA GLY A 189 0.16 -17.83 27.64
C GLY A 189 -1.22 -17.28 27.29
N VAL A 190 -1.86 -17.84 26.25
CA VAL A 190 -3.28 -17.65 25.89
C VAL A 190 -3.94 -19.02 25.67
N GLU A 191 -5.27 -19.07 25.74
CA GLU A 191 -6.01 -20.32 25.53
C GLU A 191 -6.12 -20.61 24.04
N VAL A 192 -5.68 -21.80 23.63
CA VAL A 192 -5.79 -22.28 22.25
C VAL A 192 -6.98 -23.24 22.16
N GLU A 193 -8.12 -22.75 21.68
CA GLU A 193 -9.34 -23.56 21.55
C GLU A 193 -9.20 -24.60 20.44
N GLN A 194 -8.55 -24.22 19.34
CA GLN A 194 -8.30 -25.10 18.20
C GLN A 194 -6.93 -24.83 17.60
N ASP A 195 -6.06 -25.84 17.66
CA ASP A 195 -4.71 -25.77 17.11
C ASP A 195 -4.66 -26.18 15.64
N GLY A 196 -3.72 -25.59 14.89
CA GLY A 196 -3.47 -25.95 13.50
C GLY A 196 -2.29 -25.19 12.89
N ILE A 197 -2.01 -25.47 11.63
CA ILE A 197 -0.85 -24.92 10.91
C ILE A 197 -1.26 -23.64 10.19
N VAL A 198 -0.78 -22.50 10.70
CA VAL A 198 -1.05 -21.18 10.16
C VAL A 198 -0.01 -20.87 9.06
N PRO A 199 -0.41 -20.37 7.88
CA PRO A 199 0.49 -20.06 6.78
C PRO A 199 1.21 -18.71 6.98
N LEU A 200 1.87 -18.57 8.13
CA LEU A 200 2.77 -17.48 8.49
C LEU A 200 4.09 -18.06 8.98
N SER A 201 5.17 -17.29 8.82
CA SER A 201 6.42 -17.57 9.54
C SER A 201 6.23 -17.40 11.06
N GLU A 202 7.07 -18.06 11.86
CA GLU A 202 7.04 -17.94 13.32
C GLU A 202 7.10 -16.48 13.78
N ASP A 203 8.03 -15.70 13.23
CA ASP A 203 8.21 -14.28 13.55
C ASP A 203 6.97 -13.45 13.20
N ALA A 204 6.36 -13.70 12.05
CA ALA A 204 5.17 -12.98 11.62
C ALA A 204 3.95 -13.30 12.51
N LEU A 205 3.71 -14.58 12.81
CA LEU A 205 2.62 -14.97 13.70
C LEU A 205 2.83 -14.41 15.10
N ARG A 206 4.06 -14.48 15.63
CA ARG A 206 4.41 -13.94 16.95
C ARG A 206 4.14 -12.44 17.02
N LEU A 207 4.58 -11.69 16.01
CA LEU A 207 4.33 -10.26 15.91
C LEU A 207 2.83 -9.94 15.89
N VAL A 208 2.04 -10.70 15.13
CA VAL A 208 0.58 -10.50 15.05
C VAL A 208 -0.07 -10.76 16.40
N LEU A 209 0.23 -11.91 17.02
CA LEU A 209 -0.35 -12.31 18.31
C LEU A 209 0.06 -11.35 19.43
N ASP A 210 1.33 -10.97 19.52
CA ASP A 210 1.83 -10.05 20.55
C ASP A 210 1.08 -8.70 20.51
N HIS A 211 0.82 -8.17 19.32
CA HIS A 211 0.06 -6.92 19.17
C HIS A 211 -1.43 -7.08 19.51
N LEU A 212 -2.07 -8.17 19.08
CA LEU A 212 -3.49 -8.42 19.36
C LEU A 212 -3.71 -8.69 20.86
N ILE A 213 -2.89 -9.54 21.47
CA ILE A 213 -2.94 -9.86 22.90
C ILE A 213 -2.57 -8.64 23.74
N GLY A 214 -1.56 -7.88 23.33
CA GLY A 214 -1.17 -6.62 23.97
C GLY A 214 -2.31 -5.60 23.97
N ASN A 215 -3.02 -5.47 22.85
CA ASN A 215 -4.20 -4.61 22.75
C ASN A 215 -5.33 -5.11 23.64
N ALA A 216 -5.65 -6.41 23.62
CA ALA A 216 -6.68 -6.99 24.47
C ALA A 216 -6.43 -6.65 25.95
N LYS A 217 -5.21 -6.91 26.45
CA LYS A 217 -4.81 -6.57 27.83
C LYS A 217 -4.90 -5.07 28.13
N ALA A 218 -4.41 -4.24 27.20
CA ALA A 218 -4.52 -2.79 27.35
C ALA A 218 -5.98 -2.32 27.43
N HIS A 219 -6.92 -3.03 26.81
CA HIS A 219 -8.35 -2.76 26.84
C HIS A 219 -9.12 -3.52 27.94
N GLY A 220 -8.39 -4.07 28.91
CA GLY A 220 -8.94 -4.66 30.13
C GLY A 220 -9.35 -6.12 29.99
N ALA A 221 -8.97 -6.80 28.90
CA ALA A 221 -9.20 -8.22 28.78
C ALA A 221 -8.40 -9.01 29.83
N THR A 222 -9.07 -9.98 30.44
CA THR A 222 -8.48 -10.97 31.35
C THR A 222 -8.26 -12.31 30.66
N GLU A 223 -8.99 -12.54 29.58
CA GLU A 223 -8.98 -13.78 28.80
C GLU A 223 -8.86 -13.42 27.32
N VAL A 224 -8.01 -14.19 26.64
CA VAL A 224 -7.82 -14.12 25.19
C VAL A 224 -7.76 -15.54 24.68
N THR A 225 -8.63 -15.87 23.74
CA THR A 225 -8.67 -17.17 23.08
C THR A 225 -8.22 -17.04 21.63
N VAL A 226 -7.52 -18.06 21.15
CA VAL A 226 -7.08 -18.17 19.76
C VAL A 226 -7.47 -19.51 19.17
N SER A 227 -7.91 -19.50 17.92
CA SER A 227 -8.27 -20.73 17.21
C SER A 227 -7.91 -20.64 15.73
N TYR A 228 -7.64 -21.80 15.14
CA TYR A 228 -7.37 -21.91 13.72
C TYR A 228 -8.02 -23.14 13.09
N ASP A 229 -8.89 -22.92 12.10
CA ASP A 229 -9.60 -23.94 11.32
C ASP A 229 -9.52 -23.69 9.80
N GLY A 230 -8.47 -22.99 9.36
CA GLY A 230 -8.35 -22.41 8.01
C GLY A 230 -8.54 -20.89 8.01
N THR A 231 -9.15 -20.36 9.07
CA THR A 231 -9.16 -18.94 9.42
C THR A 231 -8.58 -18.79 10.83
N LEU A 232 -7.74 -17.78 11.07
CA LEU A 232 -7.21 -17.51 12.41
C LEU A 232 -8.14 -16.52 13.12
N ILE A 233 -8.66 -16.93 14.28
CA ILE A 233 -9.56 -16.11 15.10
C ILE A 233 -8.85 -15.78 16.41
N VAL A 234 -8.88 -14.50 16.78
CA VAL A 234 -8.41 -14.00 18.07
C VAL A 234 -9.56 -13.26 18.74
N GLN A 235 -9.99 -13.74 19.90
CA GLN A 235 -11.10 -13.18 20.65
C GLN A 235 -10.68 -12.82 22.07
N ASP A 236 -11.13 -11.67 22.56
CA ASP A 236 -10.89 -11.22 23.93
C ASP A 236 -12.20 -10.92 24.68
N ASN A 237 -12.10 -10.76 25.99
CA ASN A 237 -13.21 -10.36 26.86
C ASN A 237 -13.06 -8.92 27.40
N GLY A 238 -12.34 -8.07 26.69
CA GLY A 238 -12.12 -6.68 27.07
C GLY A 238 -13.32 -5.77 26.82
N SER A 239 -13.06 -4.47 26.82
CA SER A 239 -14.06 -3.43 26.54
C SER A 239 -14.55 -3.36 25.09
N GLY A 240 -13.94 -4.14 24.18
CA GLY A 240 -14.28 -4.19 22.76
C GLY A 240 -13.97 -2.89 22.02
N VAL A 241 -14.55 -2.76 20.83
CA VAL A 241 -14.37 -1.59 19.94
C VAL A 241 -15.74 -1.00 19.63
N SER A 242 -15.93 0.29 19.90
CA SER A 242 -17.15 1.02 19.55
C SER A 242 -17.34 1.06 18.02
N GLU A 243 -18.59 0.97 17.54
CA GLU A 243 -18.92 1.01 16.10
C GLU A 243 -18.29 2.18 15.35
N GLY A 244 -18.31 3.39 15.94
CA GLY A 244 -17.73 4.60 15.32
C GLY A 244 -16.21 4.56 15.11
N ASN A 245 -15.51 3.64 15.78
CA ASN A 245 -14.07 3.46 15.67
C ASN A 245 -13.68 2.21 14.87
N ALA A 246 -14.60 1.27 14.63
CA ALA A 246 -14.32 -0.03 14.02
C ALA A 246 -13.58 0.06 12.67
N THR A 247 -13.92 1.06 11.85
CA THR A 247 -13.27 1.30 10.55
C THR A 247 -11.90 1.96 10.67
N ARG A 248 -11.63 2.64 11.80
CA ARG A 248 -10.44 3.47 12.01
C ARG A 248 -9.35 2.79 12.83
N ILE A 249 -9.65 1.70 13.54
CA ILE A 249 -8.68 1.04 14.44
C ILE A 249 -7.39 0.57 13.74
N PHE A 250 -7.45 0.36 12.44
CA PHE A 250 -6.30 -0.05 11.63
C PHE A 250 -5.59 1.13 10.95
N GLU A 251 -6.12 2.35 11.07
CA GLU A 251 -5.43 3.55 10.62
C GLU A 251 -4.17 3.75 11.47
N PRO A 252 -3.00 4.02 10.86
CA PRO A 252 -1.80 4.33 11.63
C PRO A 252 -2.04 5.49 12.60
N PHE A 253 -1.49 5.38 13.82
CA PHE A 253 -1.57 6.38 14.89
C PHE A 253 -2.95 6.60 15.52
N PHE A 254 -3.97 5.87 15.08
CA PHE A 254 -5.28 5.89 15.71
C PHE A 254 -5.24 5.15 17.06
N THR A 255 -5.64 5.82 18.12
CA THR A 255 -5.63 5.26 19.49
C THR A 255 -6.62 6.01 20.36
N THR A 256 -7.41 5.27 21.14
CA THR A 256 -8.28 5.83 22.19
C THR A 256 -7.56 5.94 23.53
N ARG A 257 -6.33 5.44 23.64
CA ARG A 257 -5.52 5.37 24.87
C ARG A 257 -4.30 6.28 24.83
N ARG A 258 -4.38 7.41 24.13
CA ARG A 258 -3.22 8.30 23.93
C ARG A 258 -2.61 8.78 25.24
N GLU A 259 -3.45 9.08 26.22
CA GLU A 259 -3.03 9.52 27.56
C GLU A 259 -2.36 8.39 28.37
N ALA A 260 -2.75 7.14 28.13
CA ALA A 260 -2.17 5.95 28.75
C ALA A 260 -0.97 5.37 27.96
N GLY A 261 -0.41 6.14 27.01
CA GLY A 261 0.78 5.74 26.24
C GLY A 261 0.50 4.87 25.02
N GLY A 262 -0.76 4.69 24.62
CA GLY A 262 -1.10 3.93 23.41
C GLY A 262 -0.61 4.66 22.15
N THR A 263 0.27 4.02 21.38
CA THR A 263 0.88 4.62 20.17
C THR A 263 -0.06 4.64 18.95
N GLY A 264 -1.06 3.75 18.93
CA GLY A 264 -1.95 3.55 17.79
C GLY A 264 -1.29 2.86 16.59
N MET A 265 -0.12 2.24 16.79
CA MET A 265 0.62 1.59 15.71
C MET A 265 0.32 0.09 15.60
N GLY A 266 -0.07 -0.57 16.69
CA GLY A 266 -0.13 -2.04 16.74
C GLY A 266 -0.99 -2.68 15.66
N LEU A 267 -2.26 -2.28 15.53
CA LEU A 267 -3.15 -2.86 14.51
C LEU A 267 -2.75 -2.50 13.08
N SER A 268 -2.13 -1.34 12.88
CA SER A 268 -1.60 -0.97 11.56
C SER A 268 -0.38 -1.82 11.17
N ILE A 269 0.44 -2.24 12.15
CA ILE A 269 1.54 -3.19 11.96
C ILE A 269 0.96 -4.55 11.62
N VAL A 270 0.01 -5.06 12.41
CA VAL A 270 -0.69 -6.34 12.16
C VAL A 270 -1.25 -6.39 10.73
N ARG A 271 -2.01 -5.37 10.33
CA ARG A 271 -2.59 -5.31 8.97
C ARG A 271 -1.50 -5.40 7.90
N ARG A 272 -0.42 -4.61 8.01
CA ARG A 272 0.66 -4.63 7.01
C ARG A 272 1.41 -5.95 6.97
N THR A 273 1.68 -6.55 8.13
CA THR A 273 2.32 -7.86 8.23
C THR A 273 1.46 -8.92 7.52
N LEU A 274 0.15 -8.91 7.72
CA LEU A 274 -0.77 -9.84 7.06
C LEU A 274 -0.87 -9.58 5.55
N GLU A 275 -1.01 -8.32 5.12
CA GLU A 275 -1.02 -7.94 3.70
C GLU A 275 0.25 -8.41 2.96
N ALA A 276 1.42 -8.31 3.61
CA ALA A 276 2.69 -8.82 3.08
C ALA A 276 2.71 -10.35 2.89
N HIS A 277 1.85 -11.08 3.61
CA HIS A 277 1.64 -12.53 3.50
C HIS A 277 0.38 -12.88 2.69
N SER A 278 -0.19 -11.93 1.94
CA SER A 278 -1.46 -12.10 1.21
C SER A 278 -2.67 -12.44 2.10
N ALA A 279 -2.58 -12.17 3.40
CA ALA A 279 -3.65 -12.35 4.36
C ALA A 279 -4.37 -11.02 4.66
N GLN A 280 -5.58 -11.10 5.19
CA GLN A 280 -6.41 -9.96 5.59
C GLN A 280 -6.87 -10.10 7.03
N ILE A 281 -7.15 -8.97 7.68
CA ILE A 281 -7.70 -8.91 9.04
C ILE A 281 -8.94 -8.05 9.08
N GLU A 282 -9.99 -8.59 9.70
CA GLU A 282 -11.26 -7.90 9.95
C GLU A 282 -11.62 -7.93 11.43
N LEU A 283 -12.24 -6.85 11.89
CA LEU A 283 -12.93 -6.82 13.17
C LEU A 283 -14.39 -7.21 12.90
N VAL A 284 -14.86 -8.28 13.54
CA VAL A 284 -16.26 -8.73 13.48
C VAL A 284 -16.97 -8.43 14.79
N SER A 285 -18.29 -8.30 14.72
CA SER A 285 -19.14 -8.10 15.90
C SER A 285 -18.99 -9.26 16.86
N SER A 286 -18.83 -8.94 18.14
CA SER A 286 -18.77 -9.91 19.23
C SER A 286 -19.69 -9.47 20.36
N ASP A 287 -20.33 -10.43 21.03
CA ASP A 287 -21.13 -10.18 22.21
C ASP A 287 -20.26 -9.81 23.44
N GLN A 288 -18.97 -10.17 23.40
CA GLN A 288 -17.98 -9.86 24.42
C GLN A 288 -16.64 -9.49 23.78
N GLY A 289 -16.04 -8.39 24.27
CA GLY A 289 -14.73 -7.90 23.83
C GLY A 289 -14.60 -7.64 22.33
N ALA A 290 -13.38 -7.79 21.80
CA ALA A 290 -13.11 -7.69 20.37
C ALA A 290 -12.84 -9.07 19.76
N ARG A 291 -13.28 -9.26 18.51
CA ARG A 291 -13.03 -10.47 17.74
C ARG A 291 -12.40 -10.12 16.40
N PHE A 292 -11.17 -10.56 16.21
CA PHE A 292 -10.42 -10.40 14.98
C PHE A 292 -10.43 -11.71 14.20
N VAL A 293 -10.72 -11.60 12.90
CA VAL A 293 -10.76 -12.71 11.95
C VAL A 293 -9.71 -12.47 10.89
N ILE A 294 -8.81 -13.44 10.71
CA ILE A 294 -7.69 -13.38 9.78
C ILE A 294 -7.84 -14.46 8.73
N THR A 295 -7.95 -14.06 7.47
CA THR A 295 -8.11 -14.94 6.30
C THR A 295 -6.86 -14.90 5.43
N PHE A 296 -6.46 -16.06 4.89
CA PHE A 296 -5.24 -16.25 4.11
C PHE A 296 -5.54 -16.49 2.62
#